data_AF-L8XUL3-F1
#
_entry.id   AF-L8XUL3-F1
#
_cell.length_a   1.000
_cell.length_b   1.000
_cell.length_c   1.000
_cell.angle_alpha   90.00
_cell.angle_beta   90.00
_cell.angle_gamma   90.00
#
_symmetry.space_group_name_H-M   'P 1'
#
loop_
_entity.id
_entity.type
_entity.pdbx_description
1 polymer ?
#
loop_
_entity_poly.entity_id
_entity_poly.type
_entity_poly.pdbx_seq_one_letter_code
_entity_poly.pdbx_strand_id
1 'polypeptide(L)'
;MLKFNTFIFYLGIFLTGLGLVVGLPLIIIGYQDVGMYLTTMIAPLGFLLFFTGFIGAVALRPHEERIKSDVESRQKAEKYQRTVPD
;
A
#
# COMPACT_ATOMS: atom_id res chain seq x y z
N MET A 1 -15.21 2.22 8.65
CA MET A 1 -14.06 1.30 8.80
C MET A 1 -13.13 1.32 7.59
N LEU A 2 -13.64 1.19 6.35
CA LEU A 2 -12.80 1.19 5.14
C LEU A 2 -11.88 2.43 5.04
N LYS A 3 -12.41 3.64 5.23
CA LYS A 3 -11.64 4.90 5.13
C LYS A 3 -10.48 5.00 6.14
N PHE A 4 -10.66 4.48 7.34
CA PHE A 4 -9.62 4.48 8.38
C PHE A 4 -8.49 3.50 8.02
N ASN A 5 -8.84 2.30 7.56
CA ASN A 5 -7.87 1.30 7.11
C ASN A 5 -7.10 1.78 5.87
N THR A 6 -7.79 2.47 4.95
CA THR A 6 -7.17 3.14 3.80
C THR A 6 -6.22 4.26 4.22
N PHE A 7 -6.57 5.05 5.24
CA PHE A 7 -5.67 6.07 5.79
C PHE A 7 -4.40 5.44 6.38
N ILE A 8 -4.55 4.41 7.23
CA ILE A 8 -3.41 3.68 7.81
C ILE A 8 -2.53 3.06 6.71
N PHE A 9 -3.15 2.51 5.67
CA PHE A 9 -2.44 1.95 4.51
C PHE A 9 -1.53 2.99 3.85
N TYR A 10 -2.07 4.16 3.49
CA TYR A 10 -1.28 5.23 2.85
C TYR A 10 -0.25 5.85 3.79
N LEU A 11 -0.59 6.00 5.09
CA LEU A 11 0.36 6.44 6.10
C LEU A 11 1.55 5.48 6.20
N GLY A 12 1.28 4.17 6.17
CA GLY A 12 2.32 3.15 6.15
C GLY A 12 3.24 3.26 4.94
N ILE A 13 2.67 3.39 3.73
CA ILE A 13 3.44 3.60 2.50
C ILE A 13 4.33 4.84 2.63
N PHE A 14 3.77 5.94 3.12
CA PHE A 14 4.51 7.18 3.28
C PHE A 14 5.69 7.02 4.25
N LEU A 15 5.48 6.40 5.42
CA LEU A 15 6.53 6.21 6.42
C LEU A 15 7.60 5.22 5.95
N THR A 16 7.23 4.14 5.25
CA THR A 16 8.20 3.23 4.64
C THR A 16 9.02 3.93 3.56
N GLY A 17 8.35 4.70 2.69
CA GLY A 17 9.00 5.51 1.68
C GLY A 17 9.97 6.51 2.30
N LEU A 18 9.55 7.25 3.32
CA LEU A 18 10.41 8.19 4.05
C LEU A 18 11.63 7.48 4.66
N GLY A 19 11.41 6.37 5.37
CA GLY A 19 12.49 5.65 6.05
C GLY A 19 13.55 5.07 5.12
N LEU A 20 13.17 4.67 3.90
CA LEU A 20 14.10 4.13 2.90
C LEU A 20 14.66 5.21 1.98
N VAL A 21 13.79 6.03 1.37
CA VAL A 21 14.17 7.03 0.36
C VAL A 21 14.94 8.19 0.99
N VAL A 22 14.65 8.55 2.25
CA VAL A 22 15.39 9.61 2.96
C VAL A 22 16.47 9.01 3.86
N GLY A 23 16.18 7.90 4.54
CA GLY A 23 17.12 7.27 5.47
C GLY A 23 18.39 6.74 4.80
N LEU A 24 18.27 6.02 3.68
CA LEU A 24 19.45 5.45 3.00
C LEU A 24 20.41 6.54 2.47
N PRO A 25 19.95 7.60 1.78
CA PRO A 25 20.85 8.68 1.40
C PRO A 25 21.52 9.35 2.58
N LEU A 26 20.81 9.59 3.70
CA LEU A 26 21.38 10.20 4.91
C LEU A 26 22.57 9.39 5.46
N ILE A 27 22.50 8.05 5.41
CA ILE A 27 23.63 7.18 5.78
C ILE A 27 24.83 7.43 4.86
N ILE A 28 24.59 7.55 3.54
CA ILE A 28 25.64 7.73 2.54
C ILE A 28 26.34 9.10 2.67
N ILE A 29 25.59 10.17 2.97
CA ILE A 29 26.15 11.52 3.12
C ILE A 29 26.77 11.78 4.51
N GLY A 30 26.81 10.76 5.39
CA GLY A 30 27.51 10.82 6.67
C GLY A 30 26.63 11.09 7.91
N TYR A 31 25.32 11.26 7.74
CA TYR A 31 24.37 11.36 8.87
C TYR A 31 23.92 9.96 9.33
N GLN A 32 24.88 9.16 9.80
CA GLN A 32 24.68 7.74 10.10
C GLN A 32 23.59 7.49 11.15
N ASP A 33 23.59 8.22 12.27
CA ASP A 33 22.63 7.97 13.36
C ASP A 33 21.17 8.21 12.92
N VAL A 34 20.93 9.34 12.26
CA VAL A 34 19.59 9.72 11.77
C VAL A 34 19.15 8.79 10.65
N GLY A 35 20.05 8.49 9.71
CA GLY A 35 19.77 7.60 8.60
C GLY A 35 19.44 6.18 9.08
N MET A 36 20.25 5.63 10.01
CA MET A 36 20.01 4.34 10.64
C MET A 36 18.67 4.31 11.38
N TYR A 37 18.34 5.34 12.16
CA TYR A 37 17.05 5.42 12.86
C TYR A 37 15.86 5.37 11.87
N LEU A 38 15.93 6.15 10.79
CA LEU A 38 14.90 6.18 9.76
C LEU A 38 14.74 4.82 9.07
N THR A 39 15.85 4.16 8.73
CA THR A 39 15.84 2.89 8.00
C THR A 39 15.49 1.70 8.88
N THR A 40 15.88 1.69 10.16
CA THR A 40 15.71 0.52 11.05
C THR A 40 14.49 0.61 11.96
N MET A 41 13.95 1.80 12.24
CA MET A 41 12.74 1.96 13.05
C MET A 41 11.55 2.47 12.24
N ILE A 42 11.71 3.57 11.51
CA ILE A 42 10.58 4.20 10.79
C ILE A 42 10.15 3.36 9.59
N ALA A 43 11.07 2.81 8.80
CA ALA A 43 10.71 2.00 7.64
C ALA A 43 9.94 0.71 8.02
N PRO A 44 10.37 -0.08 9.02
CA PRO A 44 9.62 -1.26 9.46
C PRO A 44 8.28 -0.91 10.11
N LEU A 45 8.21 0.17 10.89
CA LEU A 45 6.94 0.64 11.46
C LEU A 45 5.95 1.03 10.35
N GLY A 46 6.41 1.79 9.36
CA GLY A 46 5.61 2.11 8.17
C GLY A 46 5.12 0.86 7.45
N PHE A 47 5.98 -0.16 7.34
CA PHE A 47 5.65 -1.40 6.63
C PHE A 47 4.54 -2.17 7.37
N LEU A 48 4.61 -2.22 8.70
CA LEU A 48 3.57 -2.85 9.52
C LEU A 48 2.23 -2.11 9.38
N LEU A 49 2.23 -0.77 9.37
CA LEU A 49 1.02 0.01 9.16
C LEU A 49 0.45 -0.20 7.76
N PHE A 50 1.31 -0.21 6.73
CA PHE A 50 0.91 -0.52 5.36
C PHE A 50 0.24 -1.89 5.29
N PHE A 51 0.90 -2.91 5.83
CA PHE A 51 0.43 -4.29 5.75
C PHE A 51 -0.88 -4.51 6.51
N THR A 52 -0.98 -3.96 7.73
CA THR A 52 -2.22 -4.05 8.54
C THR A 52 -3.36 -3.24 7.93
N GLY A 53 -3.10 -2.04 7.42
CA GLY A 53 -4.07 -1.23 6.70
C GLY A 53 -4.58 -1.93 5.43
N PHE A 54 -3.69 -2.60 4.69
CA PHE A 54 -4.04 -3.39 3.51
C PHE A 54 -4.98 -4.55 3.86
N ILE A 55 -4.59 -5.37 4.85
CA ILE A 55 -5.43 -6.50 5.29
C ILE A 55 -6.77 -5.99 5.80
N GLY A 56 -6.79 -4.94 6.62
CA GLY A 56 -8.03 -4.34 7.11
C GLY A 56 -8.91 -3.80 5.98
N ALA A 57 -8.34 -3.23 4.92
CA ALA A 57 -9.09 -2.73 3.78
C ALA A 57 -9.67 -3.85 2.90
N VAL A 58 -8.94 -4.96 2.75
CA VAL A 58 -9.35 -6.11 1.91
C VAL A 58 -10.28 -7.04 2.68
N ALA A 59 -9.88 -7.49 3.87
CA ALA A 59 -10.58 -8.48 4.66
C ALA A 59 -11.93 -7.97 5.19
N LEU A 60 -12.01 -6.70 5.61
CA LEU A 60 -13.23 -6.10 6.15
C LEU A 60 -14.10 -5.42 5.08
N ARG A 61 -13.80 -5.61 3.80
CA ARG A 61 -14.61 -5.07 2.71
C ARG A 61 -15.97 -5.79 2.64
N PRO A 62 -17.11 -5.07 2.67
CA PRO A 62 -18.44 -5.68 2.59
C PRO A 62 -18.62 -6.52 1.33
N HIS A 63 -19.37 -7.63 1.43
CA HIS A 63 -19.63 -8.53 0.31
C HIS A 63 -20.29 -7.83 -0.89
N GLU A 64 -21.24 -6.92 -0.65
CA GLU A 64 -21.92 -6.17 -1.70
C GLU A 64 -20.97 -5.27 -2.51
N GLU A 65 -20.00 -4.64 -1.84
CA GLU A 65 -18.99 -3.81 -2.51
C GLU A 65 -18.02 -4.66 -3.34
N ARG A 66 -17.67 -5.87 -2.88
CA ARG A 66 -16.83 -6.81 -3.66
C ARG A 66 -17.51 -7.24 -4.95
N ILE A 67 -18.78 -7.65 -4.86
CA ILE A 67 -19.56 -8.08 -6.03
C ILE A 67 -19.68 -6.94 -7.05
N LYS A 68 -19.96 -5.73 -6.58
CA LYS A 68 -20.04 -4.55 -7.46
C LYS A 68 -18.71 -4.25 -8.15
N SER A 69 -17.59 -4.30 -7.43
CA SER A 69 -16.27 -4.08 -8.04
C SER A 69 -15.85 -5.19 -9.00
N ASP A 70 -16.23 -6.44 -8.74
CA ASP A 70 -15.94 -7.57 -9.61
C ASP A 70 -16.73 -7.48 -10.93
N VAL A 71 -18.00 -7.07 -10.87
CA VAL A 71 -18.79 -6.83 -12.08
C VAL A 71 -18.22 -5.67 -12.90
N GLU A 72 -17.87 -4.55 -12.25
CA GLU A 72 -17.30 -3.38 -12.94
C GLU A 72 -15.92 -3.68 -13.55
N SER A 73 -15.08 -4.44 -12.85
CA SER A 73 -13.76 -4.84 -13.34
C SER A 73 -13.86 -5.81 -14.52
N ARG A 74 -14.80 -6.77 -14.50
CA ARG A 74 -15.09 -7.66 -15.64
C ARG A 74 -15.57 -6.87 -16.85
N GLN A 75 -16.52 -5.95 -16.67
CA GLN A 75 -17.02 -5.10 -17.76
C GLN A 75 -15.92 -4.19 -18.36
N LYS A 76 -14.99 -3.69 -17.54
CA LYS A 76 -13.82 -2.94 -18.04
C LYS A 76 -12.83 -3.85 -18.77
N ALA A 77 -12.60 -5.06 -18.27
CA ALA A 77 -11.69 -6.02 -18.88
C ALA A 77 -12.20 -6.54 -20.23
N GLU A 78 -13.51 -6.77 -20.37
CA GLU A 78 -14.15 -7.19 -21.63
C GLU A 78 -13.86 -6.22 -22.79
N LYS A 79 -13.73 -4.91 -22.53
CA LYS A 79 -13.36 -3.92 -23.56
C LYS A 79 -11.96 -4.10 -24.14
N TYR A 80 -11.07 -4.75 -23.40
CA TYR A 80 -9.69 -5.02 -23.81
C TYR A 80 -9.45 -6.49 -24.16
N GLN A 81 -10.43 -7.36 -23.95
CA GLN A 81 -10.37 -8.74 -24.38
C GLN A 81 -10.69 -8.81 -25.88
N ARG A 82 -9.79 -9.46 -26.63
CA ARG A 82 -10.07 -9.81 -28.02
C ARG A 82 -11.15 -10.90 -28.01
N THR A 83 -12.30 -10.62 -28.62
CA THR A 83 -13.27 -11.65 -28.97
C THR A 83 -12.61 -12.61 -29.95
N VAL A 84 -12.38 -13.84 -29.51
CA VAL A 84 -11.98 -14.93 -30.41
C VAL A 84 -13.25 -15.34 -31.16
N PRO A 85 -13.28 -15.25 -32.50
CA PRO A 85 -14.41 -15.77 -33.26
C PRO A 85 -14.46 -17.29 -33.12
N ASP A 86 -15.66 -17.83 -32.85
CA ASP A 86 -15.92 -19.28 -32.83
C ASP A 86 -15.65 -19.95 -34.19
#